data_AF-A0A8S8YTN1-F1
#
_entry.id   AF-A0A8S8YTN1-F1
#
_cell.length_a   1.000
_cell.length_b   1.000
_cell.length_c   1.000
_cell.angle_alpha   90.00
_cell.angle_beta   90.00
_cell.angle_gamma   90.00
#
_symmetry.space_group_name_H-M   'P 1'
#
loop_
_entity.id
_entity.type
_entity.pdbx_description
1 polymer ?
#
loop_
_entity_poly.entity_id
_entity_poly.type
_entity_poly.pdbx_seq_one_letter_code
_entity_poly.pdbx_strand_id
1 'polypeptide(L)'
;MWPEDNFTLSLNVPETGWNTFASTTHDNITENASASIDRSDMNSIPQSDYTITADSSEGLVEALLNEPGERFGQGTWYWTITADECDPDLPVDDVDPDQGNDWQLVVEFVILIPRVSEIGV
;
A
#
# COMPACT_ATOMS: atom_id res chain seq x y z
N MET A 1 3.70 -33.28 3.08
CA MET A 1 3.20 -31.89 3.14
C MET A 1 3.69 -31.28 1.84
N TRP A 2 2.77 -30.87 0.98
CA TRP A 2 3.11 -30.17 -0.26
C TRP A 2 3.56 -28.75 0.12
N PRO A 3 4.69 -28.21 -0.41
CA PRO A 3 5.01 -26.79 -0.31
C PRO A 3 3.81 -25.91 -0.61
N GLU A 4 3.72 -24.83 0.15
CA GLU A 4 2.64 -23.86 0.07
C GLU A 4 3.03 -22.77 -0.94
N ASP A 5 2.07 -22.27 -1.72
CA ASP A 5 2.26 -21.12 -2.62
C ASP A 5 2.43 -19.84 -1.79
N ASN A 6 3.67 -19.55 -1.41
CA ASN A 6 4.00 -18.39 -0.62
C ASN A 6 4.31 -17.17 -1.51
N PHE A 7 4.03 -15.98 -0.99
CA PHE A 7 4.34 -14.74 -1.67
C PHE A 7 4.88 -13.71 -0.68
N THR A 8 5.79 -12.88 -1.16
CA THR A 8 6.22 -11.67 -0.46
C THR A 8 5.73 -10.44 -1.20
N LEU A 9 4.87 -9.67 -0.54
CA LEU A 9 4.47 -8.32 -0.97
C LEU A 9 5.49 -7.32 -0.43
N SER A 10 6.16 -6.59 -1.32
CA SER A 10 7.04 -5.48 -0.97
C SER A 10 6.46 -4.16 -1.46
N LEU A 11 6.49 -3.14 -0.59
CA LEU A 11 6.10 -1.77 -0.90
C LEU A 11 7.32 -0.84 -0.75
N ASN A 12 7.56 -0.06 -1.78
CA ASN A 12 8.59 0.97 -1.80
C ASN A 12 8.03 2.33 -2.24
N VAL A 13 8.26 3.36 -1.44
CA VAL A 13 7.93 4.77 -1.74
C VAL A 13 9.22 5.59 -1.59
N PRO A 14 10.01 5.76 -2.67
CA PRO A 14 11.35 6.36 -2.60
C PRO A 14 11.37 7.78 -2.01
N GLU A 15 10.38 8.59 -2.38
CA GLU A 15 10.30 10.01 -1.98
C GLU A 15 10.15 10.19 -0.46
N THR A 16 9.58 9.19 0.20
CA THR A 16 9.31 9.21 1.65
C THR A 16 10.20 8.26 2.42
N GLY A 17 11.06 7.51 1.72
CA GLY A 17 11.94 6.50 2.30
C GLY A 17 11.20 5.30 2.88
N TRP A 18 9.91 5.14 2.58
CA TRP A 18 9.14 4.01 3.10
C TRP A 18 9.48 2.75 2.30
N ASN A 19 10.09 1.78 2.96
CA ASN A 19 10.34 0.45 2.43
C ASN A 19 9.85 -0.58 3.44
N THR A 20 8.95 -1.46 3.03
CA THR A 20 8.39 -2.51 3.88
C THR A 20 8.00 -3.72 3.06
N PHE A 21 7.89 -4.87 3.70
CA PHE A 21 7.44 -6.09 3.07
C PHE A 21 6.64 -6.90 4.08
N ALA A 22 5.76 -7.75 3.56
CA ALA A 22 5.03 -8.77 4.29
C ALA A 22 5.07 -10.06 3.47
N SER A 23 5.34 -11.17 4.13
CA SER A 23 5.29 -12.51 3.53
C SER A 23 4.01 -13.20 3.96
N THR A 24 3.49 -14.07 3.11
CA THR A 24 2.30 -14.86 3.41
C THR A 24 2.50 -15.73 4.64
N THR A 25 1.43 -15.86 5.41
CA THR A 25 1.36 -16.78 6.54
C THR A 25 0.19 -17.73 6.39
N HIS A 26 0.40 -19.00 6.75
CA HIS A 26 -0.63 -20.04 6.75
C HIS A 26 -1.05 -20.36 8.18
N ASP A 27 -2.24 -19.92 8.58
CA ASP A 27 -2.84 -20.33 9.85
C ASP A 27 -3.47 -21.73 9.75
N ASN A 28 -3.89 -22.13 8.54
CA ASN A 28 -4.50 -23.41 8.22
C ASN A 28 -4.16 -23.84 6.79
N ILE A 29 -3.64 -25.06 6.62
CA ILE A 29 -3.19 -25.60 5.31
C ILE A 29 -4.34 -25.79 4.29
N THR A 30 -5.60 -25.69 4.73
CA THR A 30 -6.78 -25.72 3.84
C THR A 30 -7.29 -24.33 3.46
N GLU A 31 -6.67 -23.26 3.97
CA GLU A 31 -7.04 -21.87 3.71
C GLU A 31 -6.00 -21.20 2.84
N ASN A 32 -6.43 -20.15 2.14
CA ASN A 32 -5.54 -19.37 1.30
C ASN A 32 -4.55 -18.58 2.17
N ALA A 33 -3.29 -18.55 1.74
CA ALA A 33 -2.28 -17.69 2.30
C ALA A 33 -2.67 -16.21 2.15
N SER A 34 -2.31 -15.37 3.12
CA SER A 34 -2.47 -13.93 3.00
C SER A 34 -1.32 -13.16 3.65
N ALA A 35 -1.08 -11.95 3.14
CA ALA A 35 -0.11 -11.00 3.68
C ALA A 35 -0.74 -9.59 3.63
N SER A 36 -0.54 -8.79 4.68
CA SER A 36 -1.02 -7.41 4.73
C SER A 36 0.09 -6.44 5.15
N ILE A 37 0.03 -5.24 4.58
CA ILE A 37 0.84 -4.09 4.99
C ILE A 37 -0.13 -2.98 5.35
N ASP A 38 -0.19 -2.66 6.64
CA ASP A 38 -1.04 -1.60 7.17
C ASP A 38 -0.19 -0.43 7.65
N ARG A 39 -0.61 0.79 7.29
CA ARG A 39 0.00 2.00 7.83
C ARG A 39 -1.02 3.11 7.99
N SER A 40 -1.11 3.61 9.21
CA SER A 40 -1.87 4.80 9.58
C SER A 40 -0.97 6.02 9.72
N ASP A 41 -1.58 7.18 9.97
CA ASP A 41 -0.89 8.40 10.39
C ASP A 41 0.23 8.83 9.43
N MET A 42 -0.01 8.66 8.12
CA MET A 42 0.91 9.12 7.07
C MET A 42 0.95 10.65 7.02
N ASN A 43 -0.18 11.30 7.29
CA ASN A 43 -0.32 12.75 7.31
C ASN A 43 -1.22 13.13 8.49
N SER A 44 -1.03 14.32 9.02
CA SER A 44 -1.89 14.83 10.09
C SER A 44 -3.31 15.02 9.56
N ILE A 45 -4.29 14.61 10.36
CA ILE A 45 -5.69 14.95 10.12
C ILE A 45 -5.91 16.35 10.70
N PRO A 46 -6.27 17.36 9.89
CA PRO A 46 -6.45 18.72 10.38
C PRO A 46 -7.55 18.75 11.45
N GLN A 47 -7.25 19.37 12.59
CA GLN A 47 -8.24 19.64 13.63
C GLN A 47 -9.24 20.69 13.13
N SER A 48 -10.47 20.68 13.67
CA SER A 48 -11.41 21.77 13.42
C SER A 48 -10.79 23.11 13.81
N ASP A 49 -11.18 24.19 13.13
CA ASP A 49 -10.76 25.58 13.36
C ASP A 49 -9.42 26.02 12.74
N TYR A 50 -8.79 25.18 11.92
CA TYR A 50 -7.63 25.59 11.12
C TYR A 50 -8.07 26.23 9.79
N THR A 51 -7.62 27.45 9.53
CA THR A 51 -7.84 28.17 8.27
C THR A 51 -6.51 28.52 7.64
N ILE A 52 -6.31 28.13 6.39
CA ILE A 52 -5.15 28.54 5.57
C ILE A 52 -5.65 29.38 4.41
N THR A 53 -4.93 30.44 4.11
CA THR A 53 -5.13 31.27 2.94
C THR A 53 -4.05 30.99 1.91
N ALA A 54 -4.45 30.84 0.65
CA ALA A 54 -3.54 30.73 -0.48
C ALA A 54 -4.14 31.48 -1.68
N ASP A 55 -3.27 31.88 -2.61
CA ASP A 55 -3.68 32.59 -3.83
C ASP A 55 -4.33 31.66 -4.87
N SER A 56 -4.25 30.34 -4.67
CA SER A 56 -4.89 29.30 -5.51
C SER A 56 -5.11 27.99 -4.75
N SER A 57 -6.00 27.14 -5.26
CA SER A 57 -6.21 25.77 -4.77
C SER A 57 -4.96 24.91 -4.87
N GLU A 58 -4.25 25.00 -5.99
CA GLU A 58 -3.03 24.26 -6.25
C GLU A 58 -1.92 24.68 -5.28
N GLY A 59 -1.77 25.99 -5.06
CA GLY A 59 -0.82 26.52 -4.09
C GLY A 59 -1.14 26.12 -2.65
N LEU A 60 -2.43 25.99 -2.29
CA LEU A 60 -2.84 25.49 -0.99
C LEU A 60 -2.42 24.02 -0.79
N VAL A 61 -2.70 23.16 -1.77
CA VAL A 61 -2.35 21.74 -1.72
C VAL A 61 -0.83 21.57 -1.66
N GLU A 62 -0.09 22.31 -2.49
CA GLU A 62 1.37 22.28 -2.48
C GLU A 62 1.94 22.73 -1.14
N ALA A 63 1.39 23.80 -0.54
CA ALA A 63 1.83 24.28 0.77
C ALA A 63 1.62 23.21 1.85
N LEU A 64 0.42 22.62 1.92
CA LEU A 64 0.06 21.57 2.87
C LEU A 64 0.95 20.33 2.75
N LEU A 65 1.12 19.83 1.52
CA LEU A 65 1.93 18.65 1.26
C LEU A 65 3.43 18.89 1.54
N ASN A 66 3.89 20.14 1.50
CA ASN A 66 5.28 20.47 1.78
C ASN A 66 5.59 20.74 3.26
N GLU A 67 4.61 20.72 4.16
CA GLU A 67 4.85 20.94 5.58
C GLU A 67 5.74 19.85 6.20
N PRO A 68 6.55 20.19 7.24
CA PRO A 68 7.35 19.21 7.95
C PRO A 68 6.47 18.13 8.58
N GLY A 69 6.70 16.86 8.23
CA GLY A 69 5.90 15.73 8.71
C GLY A 69 4.76 15.33 7.78
N GLU A 70 4.33 16.20 6.87
CA GLU A 70 3.19 15.96 5.96
C GLU A 70 3.61 15.38 4.60
N ARG A 71 4.91 15.12 4.43
CA ARG A 71 5.48 14.62 3.16
C ARG A 71 5.32 13.13 2.96
N PHE A 72 4.93 12.39 3.99
CA PHE A 72 4.85 10.94 3.92
C PHE A 72 3.65 10.50 3.08
N GLY A 73 3.75 9.32 2.43
CA GLY A 73 2.76 8.83 1.48
C GLY A 73 2.74 9.51 0.10
N GLN A 74 3.55 10.55 -0.14
CA GLN A 74 3.65 11.22 -1.44
C GLN A 74 4.53 10.46 -2.43
N GLY A 75 4.29 10.71 -3.72
CA GLY A 75 5.10 10.18 -4.81
C GLY A 75 4.57 8.90 -5.43
N THR A 76 5.45 8.23 -6.18
CA THR A 76 5.13 6.94 -6.81
C THR A 76 5.33 5.79 -5.83
N TRP A 77 4.32 4.94 -5.72
CA TRP A 77 4.37 3.73 -4.90
C TRP A 77 4.67 2.54 -5.80
N TYR A 78 5.76 1.83 -5.49
CA TYR A 78 6.19 0.64 -6.19
C TYR A 78 5.79 -0.59 -5.37
N TRP A 79 4.87 -1.38 -5.93
CA TRP A 79 4.41 -2.63 -5.36
C TRP A 79 5.08 -3.77 -6.12
N THR A 80 5.76 -4.65 -5.39
CA THR A 80 6.42 -5.84 -5.94
C THR A 80 5.86 -7.06 -5.25
N ILE A 81 5.33 -8.01 -6.02
CA ILE A 81 4.92 -9.32 -5.52
C ILE A 81 5.97 -10.30 -6.02
N THR A 82 6.63 -10.95 -5.07
CA THR A 82 7.57 -12.04 -5.34
C THR A 82 6.87 -13.33 -5.00
N ALA A 83 6.84 -14.26 -5.94
CA ALA A 83 6.41 -15.62 -5.67
C ALA A 83 7.57 -16.35 -4.98
N ASP A 84 7.29 -16.94 -3.82
CA ASP A 84 8.23 -17.65 -2.97
C ASP A 84 7.81 -19.12 -2.92
N GLU A 85 8.77 -20.04 -2.92
CA GLU A 85 8.51 -21.48 -2.68
C GLU A 85 7.58 -22.16 -3.72
N CYS A 86 7.50 -21.62 -4.94
CA CYS A 86 6.77 -22.19 -6.09
C CYS A 86 7.52 -23.36 -6.79
N ASP A 87 8.15 -24.24 -6.01
CA ASP A 87 8.82 -25.40 -6.57
C ASP A 87 7.76 -26.44 -6.97
N PRO A 88 7.75 -26.91 -8.24
CA PRO A 88 6.71 -27.80 -8.75
C PRO A 88 6.69 -29.11 -7.95
N ASP A 89 5.55 -29.38 -7.31
CA ASP A 89 5.36 -30.61 -6.56
C ASP A 89 5.15 -31.81 -7.48
N LEU A 90 5.80 -32.93 -7.11
CA LEU A 90 6.02 -34.11 -7.96
C LEU A 90 4.88 -34.44 -8.94
N PRO A 91 5.19 -34.69 -10.22
CA PRO A 91 4.21 -34.83 -11.27
C PRO A 91 3.38 -36.09 -11.06
N VAL A 92 2.12 -35.91 -10.70
CA VAL A 92 1.09 -36.82 -11.22
C VAL A 92 0.72 -36.26 -12.59
N ASP A 93 1.27 -36.88 -13.64
CA ASP A 93 0.95 -36.58 -15.06
C ASP A 93 1.54 -35.28 -15.64
N ASP A 94 2.70 -34.81 -15.15
CA ASP A 94 3.40 -33.59 -15.60
C ASP A 94 2.57 -32.29 -15.44
N VAL A 95 1.51 -32.33 -14.63
CA VAL A 95 0.69 -31.19 -14.27
C VAL A 95 1.07 -30.75 -12.87
N ASP A 96 1.54 -29.52 -12.75
CA ASP A 96 1.70 -28.84 -11.48
C ASP A 96 0.30 -28.52 -10.91
N PRO A 97 -0.09 -29.07 -9.76
CA PRO A 97 -1.39 -28.78 -9.16
C PRO A 97 -1.41 -27.45 -8.40
N ASP A 98 -0.26 -26.80 -8.20
CA ASP A 98 -0.21 -25.48 -7.57
C ASP A 98 -0.80 -24.41 -8.49
N GLN A 99 -1.35 -23.35 -7.89
CA GLN A 99 -1.99 -22.30 -8.67
C GLN A 99 -0.99 -21.20 -9.02
N GLY A 100 0.12 -21.07 -8.29
CA GLY A 100 1.39 -20.37 -8.54
C GLY A 100 1.32 -18.86 -8.83
N ASN A 101 0.23 -18.41 -9.45
CA ASN A 101 -0.06 -17.09 -9.97
C ASN A 101 -1.52 -16.67 -9.67
N ASP A 102 -2.32 -17.47 -8.95
CA ASP A 102 -3.67 -17.06 -8.54
C ASP A 102 -3.62 -16.24 -7.24
N TRP A 103 -3.09 -15.02 -7.36
CA TRP A 103 -3.07 -14.05 -6.27
C TRP A 103 -3.96 -12.84 -6.59
N GLN A 104 -4.47 -12.22 -5.53
CA GLN A 104 -5.23 -10.99 -5.62
C GLN A 104 -4.56 -9.89 -4.79
N LEU A 105 -4.23 -8.77 -5.43
CA LEU A 105 -3.79 -7.58 -4.72
C LEU A 105 -4.99 -6.65 -4.50
N VAL A 106 -5.26 -6.36 -3.23
CA VAL A 106 -6.23 -5.34 -2.82
C VAL A 106 -5.47 -4.21 -2.15
N VAL A 107 -5.72 -2.98 -2.59
CA VAL A 107 -5.08 -1.79 -2.00
C VAL A 107 -6.15 -0.77 -1.63
N GLU A 108 -6.17 -0.37 -0.37
CA GLU A 108 -7.12 0.57 0.19
C GLU A 108 -6.40 1.82 0.71
N PHE A 109 -6.93 3.00 0.39
CA PHE A 109 -6.36 4.28 0.80
C PHE A 109 -7.45 5.21 1.33
N VAL A 110 -7.09 6.01 2.33
CA VAL A 110 -7.91 7.15 2.78
C VAL A 110 -7.24 8.43 2.31
N ILE A 111 -7.91 9.20 1.44
CA ILE A 111 -7.41 10.45 0.89
C ILE A 111 -8.28 11.60 1.40
N LEU A 112 -7.66 12.56 2.07
CA LEU A 112 -8.32 13.82 2.48
C LEU A 112 -8.17 14.84 1.36
N ILE A 113 -9.29 15.34 0.84
CA ILE A 113 -9.31 16.34 -0.23
C ILE A 113 -9.68 17.70 0.39
N PRO A 114 -8.79 18.72 0.34
CA PRO A 114 -9.10 20.03 0.87
C PRO A 114 -10.24 20.67 0.07
N ARG A 115 -11.16 21.32 0.78
CA ARG A 115 -12.23 22.12 0.17
C ARG A 115 -11.87 23.59 0.25
N VAL A 116 -11.72 24.23 -0.90
CA VAL A 116 -11.49 25.68 -1.00
C VAL A 116 -12.83 26.40 -1.02
N SER A 117 -12.95 27.45 -0.21
CA SER A 117 -14.10 28.36 -0.24
C SER A 117 -13.59 29.79 -0.37
N GLU A 118 -14.19 30.55 -1.28
CA GLU A 118 -13.88 31.97 -1.47
C GLU A 118 -14.59 32.78 -0.37
N ILE A 119 -13.85 33.67 0.29
CA ILE A 119 -14.42 34.65 1.22
C ILE A 119 -14.57 35.96 0.43
N GLY A 120 -15.80 36.30 0.05
CA GLY A 120 -16.11 37.59 -0.57
C GLY A 120 -15.93 38.74 0.42
N VAL A 121 -15.35 39.85 -0.05
CA VAL A 121 -15.13 41.09 0.72
C VAL A 121 -16.30 42.04 0.55
#